data_AF-A0A512SZF1-F1
#
_entry.id   AF-A0A512SZF1-F1
#
_cell.length_a   1.000
_cell.length_b   1.000
_cell.length_c   1.000
_cell.angle_alpha   90.00
_cell.angle_beta   90.00
_cell.angle_gamma   90.00
#
_symmetry.space_group_name_H-M   'P 1'
#
loop_
_entity.id
_entity.type
_entity.pdbx_description
1 polymer ?
#
loop_
_entity_poly.entity_id
_entity_poly.type
_entity_poly.pdbx_seq_one_letter_code
_entity_poly.pdbx_strand_id
1 'polypeptide(L)'
;MKRTITATAITGLALAAATATAGPAQANDKTLQIWNAAGTKVVAKAWYDDSTDNLCVRSYVQGQMATVRIGPSGGSTFASANDAGFGKSTNCTGNMSIPEDRYYWMTLSYPGRPSKDANFYT
;
A
#
# COMPACT_ATOMS: atom_id res chain seq x y z
N MET A 1 -31.75 -28.51 -67.14
CA MET A 1 -32.60 -28.41 -65.94
C MET A 1 -31.79 -27.73 -64.83
N LYS A 2 -32.19 -26.53 -64.40
CA LYS A 2 -31.52 -25.75 -63.37
C LYS A 2 -31.84 -26.35 -62.00
N ARG A 3 -30.82 -26.63 -61.16
CA ARG A 3 -31.00 -26.96 -59.74
C ARG A 3 -30.04 -26.13 -58.90
N THR A 4 -30.64 -25.18 -58.21
CA THR A 4 -30.06 -24.28 -57.22
C THR A 4 -29.54 -25.06 -56.02
N ILE A 5 -28.29 -24.84 -55.61
CA ILE A 5 -27.71 -25.40 -54.39
C ILE A 5 -27.83 -24.33 -53.30
N THR A 6 -28.65 -24.62 -52.29
CA THR A 6 -28.88 -23.77 -51.12
C THR A 6 -27.65 -23.84 -50.22
N ALA A 7 -26.98 -22.70 -49.98
CA ALA A 7 -25.88 -22.60 -49.04
C ALA A 7 -26.41 -22.58 -47.60
N THR A 8 -26.09 -23.62 -46.82
CA THR A 8 -26.36 -23.68 -45.38
C THR A 8 -25.35 -22.78 -44.66
N ALA A 9 -25.82 -21.70 -44.06
CA ALA A 9 -25.01 -20.83 -43.24
C ALA A 9 -24.58 -21.57 -41.96
N ILE A 10 -23.27 -21.78 -41.81
CA ILE A 10 -22.67 -22.26 -40.56
C ILE A 10 -22.72 -21.08 -39.59
N THR A 11 -23.63 -21.13 -38.62
CA THR A 11 -23.62 -20.22 -37.48
C THR A 11 -22.38 -20.53 -36.64
N GLY A 12 -21.30 -19.80 -36.91
CA GLY A 12 -20.09 -19.82 -36.10
C GLY A 12 -20.39 -19.36 -34.69
N LEU A 13 -20.19 -20.25 -33.72
CA LEU A 13 -20.25 -19.94 -32.30
C LEU A 13 -19.00 -19.09 -31.98
N ALA A 14 -19.13 -17.77 -32.01
CA ALA A 14 -18.07 -16.87 -31.59
C ALA A 14 -17.88 -16.99 -30.07
N LEU A 15 -16.84 -17.70 -29.67
CA LEU A 15 -16.35 -17.70 -28.29
C LEU A 15 -15.76 -16.32 -28.02
N ALA A 16 -16.59 -15.40 -27.53
CA ALA A 16 -16.13 -14.10 -27.07
C ALA A 16 -15.25 -14.30 -25.84
N ALA A 17 -13.93 -14.41 -26.07
CA ALA A 17 -12.94 -14.31 -25.02
C ALA A 17 -13.06 -12.89 -24.45
N ALA A 18 -13.84 -12.75 -23.37
CA ALA A 18 -13.81 -11.55 -22.55
C ALA A 18 -12.41 -11.46 -21.96
N THR A 19 -11.53 -10.71 -22.64
CA THR A 19 -10.29 -10.21 -22.05
C THR A 19 -10.73 -9.32 -20.89
N ALA A 20 -10.85 -9.89 -19.70
CA ALA A 20 -10.93 -9.11 -18.48
C ALA A 20 -9.66 -8.27 -18.45
N THR A 21 -9.79 -7.00 -18.81
CA THR A 21 -8.72 -6.03 -18.60
C THR A 21 -8.58 -5.91 -17.10
N ALA A 22 -7.64 -6.66 -16.51
CA ALA A 22 -7.19 -6.39 -15.16
C ALA A 22 -6.84 -4.89 -15.14
N GLY A 23 -7.59 -4.12 -14.34
CA GLY A 23 -7.25 -2.72 -14.14
C GLY A 23 -5.80 -2.64 -13.67
N PRO A 24 -5.06 -1.58 -14.00
CA PRO A 24 -3.74 -1.39 -13.40
C PRO A 24 -3.91 -1.45 -11.87
N ALA A 25 -3.13 -2.31 -11.21
CA ALA A 25 -3.03 -2.32 -9.75
C ALA A 25 -2.76 -0.88 -9.32
N GLN A 26 -3.72 -0.29 -8.58
CA GLN A 26 -3.59 1.11 -8.20
C GLN A 26 -2.62 1.17 -7.04
N ALA A 27 -1.37 1.57 -7.32
CA ALA A 27 -0.37 1.85 -6.31
C ALA A 27 -0.98 2.69 -5.18
N ASN A 28 -1.10 2.12 -3.99
CA ASN A 28 -1.86 2.70 -2.90
C ASN A 28 -0.96 3.21 -1.77
N ASP A 29 -0.09 4.15 -2.11
CA ASP A 29 0.81 4.77 -1.15
C ASP A 29 0.04 5.34 0.05
N LYS A 30 0.64 5.22 1.23
CA LYS A 30 0.07 5.76 2.47
C LYS A 30 1.10 6.53 3.25
N THR A 31 0.64 7.59 3.91
CA THR A 31 1.48 8.42 4.76
C THR A 31 0.75 8.72 6.07
N LEU A 32 1.47 8.58 7.18
CA LEU A 32 1.05 9.00 8.51
C LEU A 32 1.98 10.10 9.02
N GLN A 33 1.41 11.07 9.72
CA GLN A 33 2.14 12.18 10.33
C GLN A 33 1.63 12.42 11.74
N ILE A 34 2.57 12.68 12.65
CA ILE A 34 2.27 13.15 14.01
C ILE A 34 2.77 14.58 14.11
N TRP A 35 1.89 15.46 14.58
CA TRP A 35 2.18 16.86 14.83
C TRP A 35 2.53 17.08 16.31
N ASN A 36 3.31 18.13 16.59
CA ASN A 36 3.56 18.58 17.96
C ASN A 36 2.27 19.06 18.65
N ALA A 37 2.33 19.36 19.96
CA ALA A 37 1.14 19.70 20.76
C ALA A 37 0.37 20.90 20.19
N ALA A 38 1.14 21.86 19.67
CA ALA A 38 0.63 23.09 19.10
C ALA A 38 0.09 22.92 17.66
N GLY A 39 0.26 21.75 17.03
CA GLY A 39 -0.14 21.55 15.63
C GLY A 39 0.70 22.32 14.60
N THR A 40 1.85 22.84 14.99
CA THR A 40 2.68 23.74 14.16
C THR A 40 3.78 23.04 13.37
N LYS A 41 4.22 21.85 13.80
CA LYS A 41 5.26 21.07 13.10
C LYS A 41 5.02 19.58 13.16
N VAL A 42 5.39 18.88 12.10
CA VAL A 42 5.48 17.41 12.08
C VAL A 42 6.69 16.97 12.89
N VAL A 43 6.47 16.08 13.86
CA VAL A 43 7.52 15.51 14.73
C VAL A 43 7.89 14.09 14.35
N ALA A 44 7.00 13.37 13.66
CA ALA A 44 7.27 12.07 13.07
C ALA A 44 6.45 11.89 11.78
N LYS A 45 7.03 11.20 10.80
CA LYS A 45 6.36 10.80 9.56
C LYS A 45 6.68 9.34 9.27
N ALA A 46 5.70 8.60 8.78
CA ALA A 46 5.90 7.29 8.20
C ALA A 46 5.15 7.18 6.88
N TRP A 47 5.62 6.32 5.99
CA TRP A 47 4.95 6.05 4.73
C TRP A 47 5.20 4.62 4.26
N TYR A 48 4.24 4.13 3.49
CA TYR A 48 4.33 2.90 2.73
C TYR A 48 4.28 3.27 1.26
N ASP A 49 5.22 2.74 0.49
CA ASP A 49 5.31 2.83 -0.97
C ASP A 49 4.95 1.47 -1.55
N ASP A 50 3.84 1.44 -2.29
CA ASP A 50 3.26 0.20 -2.80
C ASP A 50 4.08 -0.38 -3.94
N SER A 51 4.65 0.48 -4.79
CA SER A 51 5.46 0.07 -5.93
C SER A 51 6.75 -0.65 -5.55
N THR A 52 7.23 -0.45 -4.32
CA THR A 52 8.48 -1.02 -3.81
C THR A 52 8.30 -1.86 -2.56
N ASP A 53 7.05 -2.06 -2.11
CA ASP A 53 6.70 -2.73 -0.86
C ASP A 53 7.49 -2.20 0.35
N ASN A 54 7.72 -0.89 0.42
CA ASN A 54 8.70 -0.33 1.35
C ASN A 54 8.03 0.52 2.43
N LEU A 55 8.17 0.08 3.68
CA LEU A 55 7.72 0.82 4.85
C LEU A 55 8.87 1.63 5.44
N CYS A 56 8.69 2.94 5.51
CA CYS A 56 9.69 3.89 6.00
C CYS A 56 9.17 4.75 7.15
N VAL A 57 10.08 5.18 8.03
CA VAL A 57 9.81 6.09 9.14
C VAL A 57 10.93 7.10 9.30
N ARG A 58 10.54 8.28 9.80
CA ARG A 58 11.44 9.36 10.17
C ARG A 58 10.94 10.06 11.41
N SER A 59 11.82 10.20 12.40
CA SER A 59 11.65 11.16 13.49
C SER A 59 12.33 12.48 13.12
N TYR A 60 11.65 13.59 13.37
CA TYR A 60 12.21 14.93 13.17
C TYR A 60 12.81 15.52 14.46
N VAL A 61 12.80 14.75 15.55
CA VAL A 61 13.27 15.20 16.86
C VAL A 61 14.34 14.23 17.35
N GLN A 62 15.54 14.76 17.56
CA GLN A 62 16.70 13.99 17.98
C GLN A 62 16.46 13.29 19.33
N GLY A 63 16.76 11.99 19.38
CA GLY A 63 16.60 11.16 20.57
C GLY A 63 15.16 10.75 20.86
N GLN A 64 14.21 11.07 19.97
CA GLN A 64 12.81 10.66 20.10
C GLN A 64 12.51 9.58 19.08
N MET A 65 12.17 8.38 19.55
CA MET A 65 11.93 7.22 18.70
C MET A 65 10.57 7.30 18.02
N ALA A 66 10.55 7.36 16.70
CA ALA A 66 9.36 7.11 15.89
C ALA A 66 9.36 5.64 15.46
N THR A 67 8.25 4.94 15.69
CA THR A 67 8.06 3.54 15.29
C THR A 67 6.87 3.43 14.36
N VAL A 68 7.07 2.90 13.16
CA VAL A 68 5.99 2.51 12.27
C VAL A 68 5.80 0.99 12.31
N ARG A 69 4.55 0.54 12.25
CA ARG A 69 4.17 -0.86 12.10
C ARG A 69 3.16 -1.01 10.98
N ILE A 70 3.22 -2.13 10.26
CA ILE A 70 2.24 -2.54 9.25
C ILE A 70 1.83 -3.99 9.52
N GLY A 71 0.60 -4.35 9.18
CA GLY A 71 0.12 -5.74 9.29
C GLY A 71 -1.17 -5.96 8.49
N PRO A 72 -1.48 -7.21 8.10
CA PRO A 72 -2.72 -7.51 7.40
C PRO A 72 -3.91 -7.26 8.31
N SER A 73 -5.05 -6.90 7.72
CA SER A 73 -6.30 -6.71 8.44
C SER A 73 -6.73 -8.01 9.13
N GLY A 74 -6.94 -7.95 10.44
CA GLY A 74 -7.22 -9.12 11.27
C GLY A 74 -5.99 -9.91 11.73
N GLY A 75 -4.77 -9.48 11.35
CA GLY A 75 -3.51 -10.09 11.77
C GLY A 75 -2.68 -9.23 12.72
N SER A 76 -1.54 -9.79 13.16
CA SER A 76 -0.54 -9.09 13.97
C SER A 76 0.38 -8.20 13.12
N THR A 77 1.31 -7.50 13.79
CA THR A 77 2.37 -6.77 13.07
C THR A 77 3.13 -7.72 12.15
N PHE A 78 3.20 -7.37 10.88
CA PHE A 78 3.96 -8.06 9.86
C PHE A 78 5.39 -7.49 9.78
N ALA A 79 5.51 -6.16 9.73
CA ALA A 79 6.79 -5.48 9.67
C ALA A 79 6.79 -4.17 10.47
N SER A 80 7.99 -3.69 10.83
CA SER A 80 8.17 -2.44 11.56
C SER A 80 9.50 -1.77 11.22
N ALA A 81 9.52 -0.45 11.24
CA ALA A 81 10.75 0.35 11.18
C ALA A 81 10.77 1.36 12.32
N ASN A 82 11.98 1.76 12.72
CA ASN A 82 12.21 2.68 13.83
C ASN A 82 13.27 3.72 13.46
N ASP A 83 13.06 4.98 13.81
CA ASP A 83 14.05 6.04 13.63
C ASP A 83 14.07 6.97 14.86
N ALA A 84 15.27 7.24 15.38
CA ALA A 84 15.48 8.06 16.57
C ALA A 84 15.83 9.54 16.27
N GLY A 85 15.74 9.97 15.00
CA GLY A 85 15.91 11.37 14.61
C GLY A 85 17.34 11.90 14.73
N PHE A 86 18.36 11.03 14.71
CA PHE A 86 19.75 11.47 14.65
C PHE A 86 20.07 12.00 13.23
N GLY A 87 20.03 13.33 13.09
CA GLY A 87 20.29 14.00 11.81
C GLY A 87 19.10 13.93 10.84
N LYS A 88 19.37 13.91 9.53
CA LYS A 88 18.35 13.75 8.47
C LYS A 88 18.14 12.27 8.10
N SER A 89 18.06 11.41 9.10
CA SER A 89 17.89 9.97 8.92
C SER A 89 16.46 9.61 8.53
N THR A 90 16.32 8.61 7.67
CA THR A 90 15.10 7.87 7.39
C THR A 90 15.48 6.40 7.50
N ASN A 91 14.67 5.61 8.19
CA ASN A 91 14.86 4.16 8.24
C ASN A 91 13.72 3.46 7.51
N CYS A 92 14.06 2.46 6.70
CA CYS A 92 13.13 1.72 5.85
C CYS A 92 13.35 0.22 6.01
N THR A 93 12.27 -0.54 5.86
CA THR A 93 12.28 -2.00 5.92
C THR A 93 12.97 -2.65 4.70
N GLY A 94 12.98 -1.96 3.56
CA GLY A 94 13.30 -2.57 2.27
C GLY A 94 12.05 -3.19 1.64
N ASN A 95 12.20 -3.88 0.50
CA ASN A 95 11.08 -4.58 -0.14
C ASN A 95 10.59 -5.70 0.80
N MET A 96 9.35 -5.58 1.29
CA MET A 96 8.71 -6.53 2.18
C MET A 96 8.00 -7.68 1.46
N SER A 97 7.84 -7.57 0.13
CA SER A 97 7.12 -8.51 -0.74
C SER A 97 5.71 -8.77 -0.22
N ILE A 98 4.95 -7.68 -0.04
CA ILE A 98 3.58 -7.77 0.44
C ILE A 98 2.72 -8.32 -0.69
N PRO A 99 1.86 -9.32 -0.45
CA PRO A 99 0.92 -9.76 -1.46
C PRO A 99 -0.07 -8.64 -1.82
N GLU A 100 -0.14 -8.30 -3.10
CA GLU A 100 -1.06 -7.31 -3.67
C GLU A 100 -2.53 -7.65 -3.37
N ASP A 101 -3.41 -6.64 -3.50
CA ASP A 101 -4.87 -6.70 -3.37
C ASP A 101 -5.36 -7.16 -1.99
N ARG A 102 -4.57 -6.90 -0.94
CA ARG A 102 -4.90 -7.28 0.44
C ARG A 102 -5.05 -6.06 1.33
N TYR A 103 -5.97 -6.15 2.28
CA TYR A 103 -6.22 -5.07 3.22
C TYR A 103 -5.20 -5.10 4.36
N TYR A 104 -4.47 -4.01 4.55
CA TYR A 104 -3.47 -3.79 5.59
C TYR A 104 -3.83 -2.60 6.48
N TRP A 105 -3.31 -2.64 7.70
CA TRP A 105 -3.28 -1.52 8.63
C TRP A 105 -1.83 -1.02 8.77
N MET A 106 -1.67 0.28 9.00
CA MET A 106 -0.41 0.92 9.35
C MET A 106 -0.62 1.85 10.54
N THR A 107 0.33 1.84 11.48
CA THR A 107 0.33 2.72 12.66
C THR A 107 1.68 3.39 12.82
N LEU A 108 1.67 4.64 13.29
CA LEU A 108 2.86 5.38 13.66
C LEU A 108 2.79 5.74 15.14
N SER A 109 3.83 5.45 15.89
CA SER A 109 3.98 5.80 17.30
C SER A 109 5.16 6.73 17.48
N TYR A 110 4.97 7.71 18.35
CA TYR A 110 5.98 8.67 18.79
C TYR A 110 5.80 8.88 20.31
N PRO A 111 6.83 9.29 21.09
CA PRO A 111 6.73 9.33 22.54
C PRO A 111 5.52 10.15 23.04
N GLY A 112 4.63 9.46 23.77
CA GLY A 112 3.38 10.02 24.30
C GLY A 112 2.28 10.30 23.27
N ARG A 113 2.44 9.88 22.00
CA ARG A 113 1.54 10.21 20.88
C ARG A 113 1.48 9.10 19.83
N PRO A 114 0.43 8.27 19.79
CA PRO A 114 0.15 7.47 18.60
C PRO A 114 -0.52 8.33 17.50
N SER A 115 -0.31 7.97 16.24
CA SER A 115 -1.15 8.45 15.13
C SER A 115 -2.51 7.75 15.17
N LYS A 116 -3.45 8.23 14.37
CA LYS A 116 -4.59 7.38 13.97
C LYS A 116 -4.07 6.29 13.03
N ASP A 117 -4.63 5.10 13.16
CA ASP A 117 -4.35 3.98 12.27
C ASP A 117 -4.84 4.33 10.85
N ALA A 118 -4.06 3.95 9.85
CA ALA A 118 -4.48 4.02 8.45
C ALA A 118 -4.70 2.61 7.94
N ASN A 119 -5.83 2.38 7.27
CA ASN A 119 -6.11 1.12 6.60
C ASN A 119 -6.16 1.34 5.09
N PHE A 120 -5.64 0.39 4.32
CA PHE A 120 -5.48 0.50 2.88
C PHE A 120 -5.33 -0.87 2.23
N TYR A 121 -5.58 -0.93 0.92
CA TYR A 121 -5.23 -2.10 0.12
C TYR A 121 -3.81 -1.92 -0.39
N THR A 122 -2.98 -2.96 -0.32
CA THR A 122 -1.84 -3.11 -1.23
C THR A 122 -2.33 -3.77 -2.51
#